data_AF-A0A2E9QCA5-F1
#
_entry.id   AF-A0A2E9QCA5-F1
#
_cell.length_a   1.000
_cell.length_b   1.000
_cell.length_c   1.000
_cell.angle_alpha   90.00
_cell.angle_beta   90.00
_cell.angle_gamma   90.00
#
_symmetry.space_group_name_H-M   'P 1'
#
loop_
_entity.id
_entity.type
_entity.pdbx_description
1 polymer ?
#
loop_
_entity_poly.entity_id
_entity_poly.type
_entity_poly.pdbx_seq_one_letter_code
_entity_poly.pdbx_strand_id
1 'polypeptide(L)'
;MAKVYGEVDSLKSLLVELRGNGIQFLNSLEDIEAFRGSYSARINAARVRAREALHREKERLKTVIKEQQSEIELSLEKQEELLKTELGSVGKQLADLEQIRKANKLVYILLRERTKYVRLFHDHWGQKRIQIRNVILMMNHRPAAEYEYVKIVLLERINRYIQYFEAQLSAAEVDAIAEILLSEMQNR
;
A
#
# COMPACT_ATOMS: atom_id res chain seq x y z
N MET A 1 15.37 79.52 -49.55
CA MET A 1 14.56 78.87 -48.49
C MET A 1 14.12 77.52 -49.02
N ALA A 2 14.81 76.44 -48.63
CA ALA A 2 14.48 75.10 -49.11
C ALA A 2 13.39 74.50 -48.22
N LYS A 3 12.19 74.31 -48.77
CA LYS A 3 11.14 73.49 -48.16
C LYS A 3 11.38 72.04 -48.58
N VAL A 4 11.80 71.20 -47.65
CA VAL A 4 11.94 69.76 -47.87
C VAL A 4 10.54 69.14 -47.79
N TYR A 5 9.97 68.79 -48.95
CA TYR A 5 8.72 68.05 -49.06
C TYR A 5 9.06 66.56 -49.11
N GLY A 6 8.76 65.80 -48.05
CA GLY A 6 8.96 64.34 -48.03
C GLY A 6 8.86 63.63 -46.67
N GLU A 7 9.03 64.34 -45.55
CA GLU A 7 9.07 63.70 -44.21
C GLU A 7 7.70 63.32 -43.61
N VAL A 8 6.61 63.97 -44.04
CA VAL A 8 5.30 63.80 -43.39
C VAL A 8 4.60 62.49 -43.78
N ASP A 9 4.75 62.02 -45.01
CA ASP A 9 4.13 60.77 -45.48
C ASP A 9 4.87 59.51 -44.99
N SER A 10 6.20 59.58 -44.86
CA SER A 10 6.99 58.48 -44.30
C SER A 10 6.69 58.27 -42.81
N LEU A 11 6.55 59.36 -42.04
CA LEU A 11 6.14 59.30 -40.62
C LEU A 11 4.72 58.77 -40.42
N LYS A 12 3.76 59.21 -41.24
CA LYS A 12 2.39 58.67 -41.19
C LYS A 12 2.35 57.19 -41.53
N SER A 13 3.09 56.77 -42.56
CA SER A 13 3.18 55.35 -42.95
C SER A 13 3.79 54.51 -41.82
N LEU A 14 4.88 54.99 -41.20
CA LEU A 14 5.51 54.34 -40.05
C LEU A 14 4.56 54.21 -38.86
N LEU A 15 3.80 55.26 -38.54
CA LEU A 15 2.83 55.24 -37.43
C LEU A 15 1.69 54.25 -37.68
N VAL A 16 1.20 54.15 -38.92
CA VAL A 16 0.18 53.15 -39.30
C VAL A 16 0.71 51.73 -39.10
N GLU A 17 1.95 51.46 -39.51
CA GLU A 17 2.57 50.15 -39.38
C GLU A 17 2.89 49.79 -37.92
N LEU A 18 3.36 50.75 -37.12
CA LEU A 18 3.60 50.58 -35.68
C LEU A 18 2.30 50.27 -34.93
N ARG A 19 1.21 50.99 -35.23
CA ARG A 19 -0.12 50.70 -34.64
C ARG A 19 -0.68 49.36 -35.09
N GLY A 20 -0.48 48.99 -36.36
CA GLY A 20 -0.84 47.68 -36.89
C GLY A 20 -0.14 46.52 -36.16
N ASN A 21 1.06 46.79 -35.62
CA ASN A 21 1.82 45.87 -34.77
C ASN A 21 1.61 46.08 -33.25
N GLY A 22 0.59 46.85 -32.85
CA GLY A 22 0.20 47.05 -31.45
C GLY A 22 1.02 48.10 -30.67
N ILE A 23 1.88 48.87 -31.35
CA ILE A 23 2.70 49.91 -30.72
C ILE A 23 1.96 51.25 -30.82
N GLN A 24 1.34 51.67 -29.71
CA GLN A 24 0.48 52.87 -29.66
C GLN A 24 1.11 54.07 -28.92
N PHE A 25 2.27 53.87 -28.28
CA PHE A 25 2.89 54.89 -27.41
C PHE A 25 3.83 55.86 -28.16
N LEU A 26 4.05 55.66 -29.47
CA LEU A 26 4.84 56.55 -30.31
C LEU A 26 3.86 57.33 -31.20
N ASN A 27 3.62 58.62 -30.90
CA ASN A 27 2.67 59.46 -31.65
C ASN A 27 3.34 60.65 -32.33
N SER A 28 4.56 60.98 -31.95
CA SER A 28 5.35 62.09 -32.47
C SER A 28 6.80 61.69 -32.76
N LEU A 29 7.51 62.53 -33.52
CA LEU A 29 8.96 62.37 -33.75
C LEU A 29 9.75 62.44 -32.44
N GLU A 30 9.29 63.29 -31.52
CA GLU A 30 9.89 63.48 -30.20
C GLU A 30 9.74 62.20 -29.34
N ASP A 31 8.61 61.50 -29.44
CA ASP A 31 8.42 60.18 -28.80
C ASP A 31 9.39 59.13 -29.37
N ILE A 32 9.65 59.16 -30.68
CA ILE A 32 10.57 58.23 -31.35
C ILE A 32 12.01 58.50 -30.92
N GLU A 33 12.42 59.76 -30.83
CA GLU A 33 13.76 60.12 -30.35
C GLU A 33 13.94 59.80 -28.85
N ALA A 34 12.94 60.11 -28.03
CA ALA A 34 12.93 59.74 -26.60
C ALA A 34 12.97 58.22 -26.39
N PHE A 35 12.24 57.47 -27.23
CA PHE A 35 12.30 56.01 -27.24
C PHE A 35 13.68 55.51 -27.66
N ARG A 36 14.26 56.06 -28.74
CA ARG A 36 15.60 55.69 -29.20
C ARG A 36 16.66 55.92 -28.12
N GLY A 37 16.58 57.04 -27.39
CA GLY A 37 17.49 57.37 -26.30
C GLY A 37 17.34 56.47 -25.07
N SER A 38 16.13 55.96 -24.80
CA SER A 38 15.84 55.10 -23.63
C SER A 38 15.75 53.59 -23.96
N TYR A 39 15.81 53.21 -25.23
CA TYR A 39 15.56 51.84 -25.70
C TYR A 39 16.51 50.82 -25.07
N SER A 40 17.81 51.10 -25.09
CA SER A 40 18.84 50.22 -24.51
C SER A 40 18.63 49.99 -23.01
N ALA A 41 18.28 51.05 -22.28
CA ALA A 41 17.98 50.99 -20.86
C ALA A 41 16.72 50.15 -20.59
N ARG A 42 15.65 50.32 -21.38
CA ARG A 42 14.41 49.53 -21.26
C ARG A 42 14.64 48.05 -21.54
N ILE A 43 15.43 47.71 -22.56
CA ILE A 43 15.79 46.32 -22.88
C ILE A 43 16.60 45.70 -21.74
N ASN A 44 17.60 46.41 -21.22
CA ASN A 44 18.39 45.91 -20.09
C ASN A 44 17.54 45.71 -18.84
N ALA A 45 16.64 46.66 -18.52
CA ALA A 45 15.71 46.54 -17.40
C ALA A 45 14.73 45.36 -17.58
N ALA A 46 14.26 45.09 -18.80
CA ALA A 46 13.43 43.92 -19.08
C ALA A 46 14.22 42.61 -18.89
N ARG A 47 15.47 42.54 -19.36
CA ARG A 47 16.36 41.38 -19.18
C ARG A 47 16.67 41.11 -17.71
N VAL A 48 16.96 42.15 -16.93
CA VAL A 48 17.24 42.02 -15.49
C VAL A 48 16.01 41.49 -14.76
N ARG A 49 14.84 42.10 -14.98
CA ARG A 49 13.57 41.62 -14.39
C ARG A 49 13.28 40.16 -14.73
N ALA A 50 13.49 39.76 -15.98
CA ALA A 50 13.31 38.37 -16.41
C ALA A 50 14.28 37.42 -15.70
N ARG A 51 15.57 37.79 -15.56
CA ARG A 51 16.55 37.00 -14.83
C ARG A 51 16.21 36.85 -13.35
N GLU A 52 15.78 37.92 -12.71
CA GLU A 52 15.38 37.89 -11.30
C GLU A 52 14.12 37.04 -11.10
N ALA A 53 13.13 37.15 -11.99
CA ALA A 53 11.93 36.31 -11.94
C ALA A 53 12.29 34.82 -12.08
N LEU A 54 13.16 34.49 -13.02
CA LEU A 54 13.67 33.13 -13.21
C LEU A 54 14.42 32.63 -11.98
N HIS A 55 15.26 33.48 -11.37
CA HIS A 55 16.03 33.12 -10.18
C HIS A 55 15.11 32.86 -8.98
N ARG A 56 14.09 33.71 -8.76
CA ARG A 56 13.08 33.50 -7.72
C ARG A 56 12.35 32.19 -7.89
N GLU A 57 11.91 31.87 -9.12
CA GLU A 57 11.20 30.61 -9.37
C GLU A 57 12.11 29.40 -9.17
N LYS A 58 13.39 29.50 -9.56
CA LYS A 58 14.37 28.44 -9.31
C LYS A 58 14.55 28.15 -7.82
N GLU A 59 14.68 29.19 -7.00
CA GLU A 59 14.82 29.01 -5.55
C GLU A 59 13.53 28.48 -4.93
N ARG A 60 12.35 28.94 -5.38
CA ARG A 60 11.05 28.39 -4.96
C ARG A 60 10.93 26.90 -5.27
N LEU A 61 11.28 26.50 -6.49
CA LEU A 61 11.22 25.09 -6.89
C LEU A 61 12.22 24.25 -6.08
N LYS A 62 13.39 24.80 -5.77
CA LYS A 62 14.38 24.13 -4.92
C LYS A 62 13.87 23.88 -3.51
N THR A 63 13.17 24.84 -2.90
CA THR A 63 12.56 24.64 -1.57
C THR A 63 11.45 23.60 -1.61
N VAL A 64 10.56 23.68 -2.61
CA VAL A 64 9.46 22.72 -2.77
C VAL A 64 9.97 21.29 -2.98
N ILE A 65 10.99 21.09 -3.82
CA ILE A 65 11.59 19.77 -4.03
C ILE A 65 12.14 19.20 -2.72
N LYS A 66 12.82 20.04 -1.92
CA LYS A 66 13.38 19.62 -0.64
C LYS A 66 12.29 19.21 0.36
N GLU A 67 11.20 19.97 0.42
CA GLU A 67 10.05 19.67 1.28
C GLU A 67 9.40 18.34 0.85
N GLN A 68 9.14 18.18 -0.45
CA GLN A 68 8.58 16.93 -1.00
C GLN A 68 9.47 15.71 -0.75
N GLN A 69 10.80 15.86 -0.86
CA GLN A 69 11.74 14.79 -0.53
C GLN A 69 11.62 14.37 0.94
N SER A 70 11.54 15.34 1.85
CA SER A 70 11.38 15.04 3.28
C SER A 70 10.04 14.36 3.59
N GLU A 71 8.96 14.76 2.92
CA GLU A 71 7.65 14.11 3.08
C GLU A 71 7.65 12.66 2.57
N ILE A 72 8.32 12.42 1.43
CA ILE A 72 8.47 11.07 0.86
C ILE A 72 9.27 10.17 1.81
N GLU A 73 10.38 10.67 2.37
CA GLU A 73 11.20 9.92 3.33
C GLU A 73 10.40 9.50 4.57
N LEU A 74 9.65 10.44 5.16
CA LEU A 74 8.79 10.15 6.32
C LEU A 74 7.68 9.14 5.98
N SER A 75 7.09 9.26 4.79
CA SER A 75 6.05 8.32 4.35
C SER A 75 6.61 6.91 4.12
N LEU A 76 7.83 6.79 3.58
CA LEU A 76 8.50 5.51 3.37
C LEU A 76 8.82 4.84 4.69
N GLU A 77 9.41 5.57 5.65
CA GLU A 77 9.74 5.04 6.98
C GLU A 77 8.48 4.50 7.69
N LYS A 78 7.36 5.24 7.61
CA LYS A 78 6.09 4.77 8.16
C LYS A 78 5.59 3.48 7.50
N GLN A 79 5.73 3.34 6.19
CA GLN A 79 5.32 2.13 5.47
C GLN A 79 6.21 0.93 5.82
N GLU A 80 7.52 1.14 5.98
CA GLU A 80 8.44 0.08 6.41
C GLU A 80 8.10 -0.46 7.79
N GLU A 81 7.77 0.41 8.75
CA GLU A 81 7.36 -0.01 10.09
C GLU A 81 6.04 -0.79 10.06
N LEU A 82 5.06 -0.36 9.28
CA LEU A 82 3.81 -1.11 9.11
C LEU A 82 4.08 -2.52 8.56
N LEU A 83 4.87 -2.64 7.49
CA LEU A 83 5.22 -3.94 6.90
C LEU A 83 5.95 -4.85 7.89
N LYS A 84 6.86 -4.31 8.72
CA LYS A 84 7.53 -5.10 9.77
C LYS A 84 6.52 -5.66 10.78
N THR A 85 5.55 -4.85 11.21
CA THR A 85 4.53 -5.31 12.15
C THR A 85 3.63 -6.39 11.55
N GLU A 86 3.23 -6.25 10.29
CA GLU A 86 2.42 -7.24 9.57
C GLU A 86 3.18 -8.56 9.38
N LEU A 87 4.46 -8.49 8.96
CA LEU A 87 5.32 -9.67 8.85
C LEU A 87 5.46 -10.42 10.18
N GLY A 88 5.61 -9.69 11.29
CA GLY A 88 5.64 -10.29 12.63
C GLY A 88 4.36 -11.05 12.97
N SER A 89 3.20 -10.48 12.66
CA SER A 89 1.90 -11.14 12.85
C SER A 89 1.76 -12.40 12.01
N VAL A 90 2.10 -12.33 10.72
CA VAL A 90 2.05 -13.48 9.81
C VAL A 90 3.02 -14.57 10.25
N GLY A 91 4.23 -14.20 10.67
CA GLY A 91 5.22 -15.14 11.21
C GLY A 91 4.70 -15.90 12.42
N LYS A 92 4.00 -15.22 13.33
CA LYS A 92 3.34 -15.87 14.48
C LYS A 92 2.25 -16.85 14.04
N GLN A 93 1.39 -16.45 13.11
CA GLN A 93 0.33 -17.33 12.58
C GLN A 93 0.90 -18.59 11.93
N LEU A 94 2.01 -18.47 11.19
CA LEU A 94 2.69 -19.64 10.61
C LEU A 94 3.23 -20.58 11.70
N ALA A 95 3.85 -20.02 12.75
CA ALA A 95 4.33 -20.82 13.89
C ALA A 95 3.17 -21.57 14.58
N ASP A 96 2.03 -20.90 14.79
CA ASP A 96 0.83 -21.52 15.38
C ASP A 96 0.30 -22.67 14.50
N LEU A 97 0.25 -22.48 13.18
CA LEU A 97 -0.15 -23.53 12.23
C LEU A 97 0.81 -24.72 12.23
N GLU A 98 2.12 -24.47 12.32
CA GLU A 98 3.11 -25.53 12.41
C GLU A 98 2.96 -26.36 13.69
N GLN A 99 2.65 -25.71 14.81
CA GLN A 99 2.36 -26.40 16.08
C GLN A 99 1.12 -27.29 15.95
N ILE A 100 0.03 -26.79 15.38
CA ILE A 100 -1.18 -27.58 15.13
C ILE A 100 -0.87 -28.79 14.24
N ARG A 101 -0.08 -28.59 13.18
CA ARG A 101 0.33 -29.68 12.28
C ARG A 101 1.16 -30.74 12.99
N LYS A 102 2.09 -30.33 13.86
CA LYS A 102 2.91 -31.25 14.69
C LYS A 102 2.03 -32.04 15.65
N ALA A 103 1.12 -31.37 16.35
CA ALA A 103 0.18 -32.01 17.27
C ALA A 103 -0.70 -33.05 16.55
N ASN A 104 -1.29 -32.70 15.41
CA ASN A 104 -2.11 -33.63 14.62
C ASN A 104 -1.32 -34.84 14.13
N LYS A 105 -0.08 -34.65 13.68
CA LYS A 105 0.81 -35.75 13.29
C LYS A 105 1.12 -36.67 14.48
N LEU A 106 1.34 -36.09 15.66
CA LEU A 106 1.61 -36.85 16.87
C LEU A 106 0.38 -37.67 17.32
N VAL A 107 -0.82 -37.08 17.29
CA VAL A 107 -2.09 -37.79 17.54
C VAL A 107 -2.20 -39.01 16.62
N TYR A 108 -1.94 -38.84 15.32
CA TYR A 108 -1.97 -39.95 14.37
C TYR A 108 -0.97 -41.07 14.73
N ILE A 109 0.27 -40.72 15.09
CA ILE A 109 1.29 -41.69 15.51
C ILE A 109 0.86 -42.41 16.79
N LEU A 110 0.36 -41.69 17.79
CA LEU A 110 -0.09 -42.25 19.06
C LEU A 110 -1.26 -43.22 18.88
N LEU A 111 -2.24 -42.86 18.05
CA LEU A 111 -3.36 -43.73 17.69
C LEU A 111 -2.90 -45.00 16.96
N ARG A 112 -1.83 -44.91 16.16
CA ARG A 112 -1.29 -46.03 15.38
C ARG A 112 -0.41 -46.97 16.21
N GLU A 113 0.49 -46.43 17.03
CA GLU A 113 1.60 -47.19 17.65
C GLU A 113 1.31 -47.62 19.09
N ARG A 114 0.43 -46.93 19.82
CA ARG A 114 0.15 -47.21 21.23
C ARG A 114 -1.31 -47.57 21.47
N THR A 115 -1.65 -48.82 21.18
CA THR A 115 -2.94 -49.48 21.53
C THR A 115 -3.25 -49.54 23.03
N LYS A 116 -2.39 -48.97 23.91
CA LYS A 116 -2.67 -48.80 25.34
C LYS A 116 -3.36 -47.47 25.66
N TYR A 117 -3.20 -46.38 24.87
CA TYR A 117 -3.97 -45.14 25.04
C TYR A 117 -5.36 -45.18 24.41
N VAL A 118 -5.59 -46.18 23.54
CA VAL A 118 -6.91 -46.74 23.27
C VAL A 118 -7.67 -47.04 24.57
N ARG A 119 -6.99 -47.27 25.71
CA ARG A 119 -7.68 -47.43 26.99
C ARG A 119 -8.31 -46.15 27.55
N LEU A 120 -7.91 -44.94 27.15
CA LEU A 120 -8.68 -43.70 27.43
C LEU A 120 -10.06 -43.75 26.75
N PHE A 121 -10.16 -44.52 25.68
CA PHE A 121 -11.40 -44.83 24.98
C PHE A 121 -11.97 -46.20 25.38
N HIS A 122 -11.38 -46.93 26.34
CA HIS A 122 -11.79 -48.32 26.63
C HIS A 122 -13.23 -48.38 27.12
N ASP A 123 -13.56 -47.46 28.03
CA ASP A 123 -14.87 -47.39 28.69
C ASP A 123 -15.98 -46.93 27.73
N HIS A 124 -15.60 -46.50 26.52
CA HIS A 124 -16.50 -46.03 25.47
C HIS A 124 -16.28 -46.72 24.11
N TRP A 125 -15.46 -47.78 24.06
CA TRP A 125 -15.11 -48.45 22.81
C TRP A 125 -16.34 -49.18 22.27
N GLY A 126 -16.93 -48.65 21.19
CA GLY A 126 -18.20 -49.10 20.62
C GLY A 126 -19.41 -48.21 20.96
N GLN A 127 -19.29 -47.31 21.95
CA GLN A 127 -20.34 -46.34 22.28
C GLN A 127 -20.10 -44.97 21.65
N LYS A 128 -18.85 -44.47 21.63
CA LYS A 128 -18.50 -43.19 20.99
C LYS A 128 -17.95 -43.43 19.58
N ARG A 129 -18.78 -43.19 18.56
CA ARG A 129 -18.36 -43.18 17.14
C ARG A 129 -17.66 -41.85 16.82
N ILE A 130 -16.36 -41.89 16.49
CA ILE A 130 -15.71 -40.75 15.82
C ILE A 130 -16.42 -40.59 14.48
N GLN A 131 -17.20 -39.53 14.36
CA GLN A 131 -17.96 -39.29 13.15
C GLN A 131 -17.01 -38.94 12.01
N ILE A 132 -17.35 -39.39 10.81
CA ILE A 132 -16.58 -39.15 9.57
C ILE A 132 -16.28 -37.65 9.39
N ARG A 133 -17.17 -36.75 9.83
CA ARG A 133 -16.97 -35.30 9.84
C ARG A 133 -15.74 -34.84 10.63
N ASN A 134 -15.42 -35.50 11.74
CA ASN A 134 -14.24 -35.17 12.57
C ASN A 134 -12.95 -35.61 11.86
N VAL A 135 -12.98 -36.75 11.16
CA VAL A 135 -11.84 -37.23 10.37
C VAL A 135 -11.57 -36.29 9.19
N ILE A 136 -12.62 -35.88 8.46
CA ILE A 136 -12.53 -34.92 7.35
C ILE A 136 -11.94 -33.58 7.84
N LEU A 137 -12.36 -33.13 9.03
CA LEU A 137 -11.84 -31.94 9.69
C LEU A 137 -10.34 -31.98 9.96
N MET A 138 -9.82 -33.13 10.40
CA MET A 138 -8.41 -33.32 10.73
C MET A 138 -7.50 -33.41 9.52
N MET A 139 -8.05 -33.63 8.31
CA MET A 139 -7.27 -33.71 7.07
C MET A 139 -6.76 -32.34 6.58
N ASN A 140 -7.28 -31.24 7.12
CA ASN A 140 -6.97 -29.85 6.71
C ASN A 140 -6.98 -29.63 5.17
N HIS A 141 -7.81 -30.39 4.47
CA HIS A 141 -7.94 -30.37 3.01
C HIS A 141 -9.41 -30.61 2.66
N ARG A 142 -9.95 -29.82 1.73
CA ARG A 142 -11.31 -30.03 1.21
C ARG A 142 -11.25 -31.02 0.04
N PRO A 143 -11.89 -32.20 0.12
CA PRO A 143 -11.98 -33.10 -1.04
C PRO A 143 -12.61 -32.39 -2.23
N ALA A 144 -12.13 -32.67 -3.45
CA ALA A 144 -12.67 -32.08 -4.68
C ALA A 144 -14.08 -32.59 -5.02
N ALA A 145 -14.47 -33.74 -4.46
CA ALA A 145 -15.81 -34.29 -4.62
C ALA A 145 -16.85 -33.45 -3.86
N GLU A 146 -17.94 -33.12 -4.55
CA GLU A 146 -19.12 -32.50 -3.94
C GLU A 146 -20.13 -33.58 -3.54
N TYR A 147 -20.82 -33.36 -2.42
CA TYR A 147 -21.78 -34.32 -1.88
C TYR A 147 -23.15 -33.65 -1.76
N GLU A 148 -24.18 -34.31 -2.27
CA GLU A 148 -25.54 -33.77 -2.43
C GLU A 148 -26.18 -33.28 -1.12
N TYR A 149 -25.85 -33.91 0.01
CA TYR A 149 -26.45 -33.62 1.32
C TYR A 149 -25.45 -33.10 2.36
N VAL A 150 -24.17 -32.99 2.03
CA VAL A 150 -23.11 -32.67 3.01
C VAL A 150 -22.12 -31.67 2.42
N LYS A 151 -22.01 -30.50 3.06
CA LYS A 151 -21.01 -29.50 2.69
C LYS A 151 -19.76 -29.66 3.55
N ILE A 152 -18.65 -30.06 2.94
CA ILE A 152 -17.34 -30.07 3.59
C ILE A 152 -16.76 -28.65 3.54
N VAL A 153 -16.52 -28.07 4.72
CA VAL A 153 -15.92 -26.75 4.90
C VAL A 153 -14.59 -26.87 5.66
N LEU A 154 -13.65 -25.95 5.39
CA LEU A 154 -12.34 -25.92 6.04
C LEU A 154 -12.45 -25.48 7.51
N LEU A 155 -11.44 -25.82 8.30
CA LEU A 155 -11.36 -25.57 9.75
C LEU A 155 -11.64 -24.09 10.11
N GLU A 156 -11.08 -23.16 9.33
CA GLU A 156 -11.31 -21.70 9.45
C GLU A 156 -12.80 -21.31 9.40
N ARG A 157 -13.61 -22.02 8.61
CA ARG A 157 -15.05 -21.79 8.52
C ARG A 157 -15.82 -22.53 9.60
N ILE A 158 -15.30 -23.67 10.08
CA ILE A 158 -15.90 -24.52 11.11
C ILE A 158 -15.77 -23.93 12.52
N ASN A 159 -14.73 -23.15 12.81
CA ASN A 159 -14.61 -22.44 14.09
C ASN A 159 -15.84 -21.58 14.42
N ARG A 160 -16.55 -21.08 13.41
CA ARG A 160 -17.83 -20.34 13.59
C ARG A 160 -19.02 -21.24 13.95
N TYR A 161 -18.94 -22.53 13.67
CA TYR A 161 -20.01 -23.50 13.91
C TYR A 161 -19.80 -24.35 15.16
N ILE A 162 -18.55 -24.49 15.64
CA ILE A 162 -18.21 -25.30 16.83
C ILE A 162 -18.99 -24.86 18.08
N GLN A 163 -19.32 -23.57 18.19
CA GLN A 163 -20.07 -23.03 19.33
C GLN A 163 -21.52 -23.53 19.43
N TYR A 164 -22.07 -24.12 18.37
CA TYR A 164 -23.47 -24.61 18.35
C TYR A 164 -23.60 -26.10 18.69
N PHE A 165 -22.50 -26.82 18.93
CA PHE A 165 -22.53 -28.25 19.23
C PHE A 165 -22.27 -28.49 20.72
N GLU A 166 -22.97 -29.47 21.29
CA GLU A 166 -22.64 -29.97 22.63
C GLU A 166 -21.24 -30.61 22.62
N ALA A 167 -20.44 -30.26 23.63
CA ALA A 167 -19.10 -30.81 23.81
C ALA A 167 -19.17 -32.32 24.06
N GLN A 168 -18.47 -33.10 23.23
CA GLN A 168 -18.44 -34.58 23.35
C GLN A 168 -17.35 -35.10 24.30
N LEU A 169 -16.43 -34.21 24.70
CA LEU A 169 -15.36 -34.43 25.66
C LEU A 169 -15.55 -33.45 26.81
N SER A 170 -15.35 -33.93 28.03
CA SER A 170 -15.28 -33.09 29.23
C SER A 170 -13.99 -32.27 29.24
N ALA A 171 -13.98 -31.15 29.97
CA ALA A 171 -12.79 -30.31 30.12
C ALA A 171 -11.58 -31.12 30.64
N ALA A 172 -11.80 -31.99 31.62
CA ALA A 172 -10.74 -32.86 32.17
C ALA A 172 -10.15 -33.84 31.14
N GLU A 173 -10.98 -34.39 30.25
CA GLU A 173 -10.49 -35.23 29.14
C GLU A 173 -9.68 -34.41 28.13
N VAL A 174 -10.12 -33.18 27.83
CA VAL A 174 -9.39 -32.26 26.93
C VAL A 174 -8.03 -31.88 27.53
N ASP A 175 -7.99 -31.54 28.82
CA ASP A 175 -6.76 -31.18 29.53
C ASP A 175 -5.78 -32.36 29.58
N ALA A 176 -6.26 -33.56 29.87
CA ALA A 176 -5.43 -34.77 29.87
C ALA A 176 -4.83 -35.07 28.48
N ILE A 177 -5.61 -34.87 27.41
CA ILE A 177 -5.11 -35.01 26.03
C ILE A 177 -4.06 -33.93 25.73
N ALA A 178 -4.29 -32.68 26.16
CA ALA A 178 -3.36 -31.58 25.96
C ALA A 178 -2.01 -31.83 26.65
N GLU A 179 -2.01 -32.29 27.90
CA GLU A 179 -0.79 -32.61 28.66
C GLU A 179 0.03 -33.73 28.00
N ILE A 180 -0.65 -34.77 27.49
CA ILE A 180 0.02 -35.85 26.76
C ILE A 180 0.67 -35.33 25.48
N LEU A 181 -0.02 -34.46 24.73
CA LEU A 181 0.53 -33.91 23.49
C LEU A 181 1.71 -32.96 23.76
N LEU A 182 1.61 -32.13 24.79
CA LEU A 182 2.68 -31.19 25.16
C LEU A 182 3.94 -31.92 25.65
N SER A 183 3.79 -32.96 26.47
CA SER A 183 4.92 -33.73 26.99
C SER A 183 5.66 -34.52 25.89
N GLU A 184 4.93 -35.09 24.94
CA GLU A 184 5.51 -35.81 23.79
C GLU A 184 6.11 -34.85 22.74
N MET A 185 5.65 -33.59 22.66
CA MET A 185 6.27 -32.54 21.85
C MET A 185 7.60 -32.01 22.43
N GLN A 186 7.82 -32.13 23.75
CA GLN A 186 9.05 -31.69 24.43
C GLN A 186 10.14 -32.77 24.45
N ASN A 187 9.77 -34.05 24.36
CA ASN A 187 10.67 -35.20 24.42
C ASN A 187 11.26 -35.64 23.05
N ARG A 188 11.06 -34.86 21.98
CA ARG A 188 11.57 -35.11 20.62
C ARG A 188 12.16 -33.85 20.01
#